data_AF-A0A8T7LXF2-F1
#
_entry.id   AF-A0A8T7LXF2-F1
#
_cell.length_a   1.000
_cell.length_b   1.000
_cell.length_c   1.000
_cell.angle_alpha   90.00
_cell.angle_beta   90.00
_cell.angle_gamma   90.00
#
_symmetry.space_group_name_H-M   'P 1'
#
loop_
_entity.id
_entity.type
_entity.pdbx_description
1 polymer ?
#
loop_
_entity_poly.entity_id
_entity_poly.type
_entity_poly.pdbx_seq_one_letter_code
_entity_poly.pdbx_strand_id
1 'polypeptide(L)' 'MSDKYKITLELSEPEFLALARIGYREFRSPRNQARFLLRDVLTSLGALPGAPTVYNPVPDPAAEVSGRD' A
#
# COMPACT_ATOMS: atom_id res chain seq x y z
N MET A 1 -1.54 -21.18 11.29
CA MET A 1 -2.90 -20.64 11.10
C MET A 1 -2.79 -19.12 11.25
N SER A 2 -3.24 -18.33 10.27
CA SER A 2 -3.20 -16.87 10.38
C SER A 2 -4.53 -16.43 11.00
N ASP A 3 -4.51 -16.00 12.26
CA ASP A 3 -5.70 -15.42 12.89
C ASP A 3 -6.08 -14.13 12.15
N LYS A 4 -7.29 -14.12 11.58
CA LYS A 4 -7.84 -12.93 10.94
C LYS A 4 -8.65 -12.16 11.97
N TYR A 5 -8.05 -11.15 12.57
CA TYR A 5 -8.78 -10.19 13.39
C TYR A 5 -9.70 -9.35 12.49
N LYS A 6 -10.97 -9.23 12.90
CA LYS A 6 -11.96 -8.37 12.26
C LYS A 6 -12.11 -7.09 13.09
N ILE A 7 -11.97 -5.95 12.44
CA ILE A 7 -12.19 -4.63 13.04
C ILE A 7 -13.37 -4.00 12.30
N THR A 8 -14.27 -3.38 13.06
CA THR A 8 -15.36 -2.55 12.53
C THR A 8 -14.95 -1.10 12.65
N LEU A 9 -15.07 -0.35 11.55
CA LEU A 9 -14.88 1.10 11.54
C LEU A 9 -16.24 1.74 11.32
N GLU A 10 -16.63 2.59 12.26
CA GLU A 10 -17.79 3.45 12.13
C GLU A 10 -17.33 4.77 11.54
N LEU A 11 -17.88 5.10 10.37
CA LEU A 11 -17.60 6.34 9.66
C LEU A 11 -18.91 7.10 9.54
N SER A 12 -18.86 8.41 9.73
CA SER A 12 -19.94 9.27 9.30
C SER A 12 -20.12 9.20 7.78
N GLU A 13 -21.30 9.57 7.29
CA GLU A 13 -21.58 9.64 5.85
C GLU A 13 -20.53 10.46 5.06
N PRO A 14 -20.14 11.69 5.47
CA PRO A 14 -19.12 12.45 4.73
C PRO A 14 -17.76 11.76 4.72
N GLU A 15 -17.36 11.09 5.80
CA GLU A 15 -16.09 10.33 5.85
C GLU A 15 -16.12 9.12 4.91
N PHE A 16 -17.25 8.40 4.88
CA PHE A 16 -17.43 7.28 3.96
C PHE A 16 -17.40 7.74 2.50
N LEU A 17 -18.07 8.85 2.17
CA LEU A 17 -18.07 9.41 0.82
C LEU A 17 -16.67 9.88 0.39
N ALA A 18 -15.91 10.50 1.30
CA ALA A 18 -14.53 10.90 1.04
C ALA A 18 -13.65 9.66 0.76
N LEU A 19 -13.75 8.64 1.60
CA LEU A 19 -13.05 7.37 1.44
C LEU A 19 -13.39 6.70 0.10
N ALA A 20 -14.67 6.64 -0.26
CA ALA A 20 -15.15 6.06 -1.51
C ALA A 20 -14.65 6.84 -2.73
N ARG A 21 -14.63 8.18 -2.66
CA ARG A 21 -14.12 9.04 -3.74
C ARG A 21 -12.62 8.84 -3.98
N ILE A 22 -11.83 8.72 -2.91
CA ILE A 22 -10.38 8.44 -3.01
C ILE A 22 -10.18 7.03 -3.58
N GLY A 23 -10.89 6.04 -3.03
CA GLY A 23 -10.85 4.66 -3.51
C GLY A 23 -11.17 4.57 -5.00
N TYR A 24 -12.20 5.28 -5.48
CA TYR A 24 -12.55 5.31 -6.89
C TYR A 24 -11.41 5.82 -7.78
N ARG A 25 -10.73 6.90 -7.38
CA ARG A 25 -9.57 7.45 -8.11
C ARG A 25 -8.38 6.50 -8.16
N GLU A 26 -8.22 5.69 -7.13
CA GLU A 26 -7.14 4.71 -7.01
C GLU A 26 -7.53 3.30 -7.47
N PHE A 27 -8.70 3.14 -8.10
CA PHE A 27 -9.25 1.85 -8.53
C PHE A 27 -9.39 0.82 -7.40
N ARG A 28 -9.73 1.28 -6.18
CA ARG A 28 -9.94 0.47 -4.98
C ARG A 28 -11.38 0.58 -4.46
N SER A 29 -11.90 -0.52 -3.94
CA SER A 29 -13.15 -0.49 -3.17
C SER A 29 -12.96 0.32 -1.88
N PRO A 30 -14.03 0.92 -1.29
CA PRO A 30 -13.91 1.68 -0.04
C PRO A 30 -13.24 0.88 1.08
N ARG A 31 -13.55 -0.42 1.19
CA ARG A 31 -12.90 -1.33 2.15
C ARG A 31 -11.40 -1.46 1.92
N ASN A 32 -10.98 -1.62 0.66
CA ASN A 32 -9.56 -1.74 0.32
C ASN A 32 -8.83 -0.41 0.49
N GLN A 33 -9.51 0.72 0.26
CA GLN A 33 -8.97 2.04 0.55
C GLN A 33 -8.73 2.23 2.05
N ALA A 34 -9.71 1.89 2.90
CA ALA A 34 -9.55 1.96 4.35
C ALA A 34 -8.38 1.07 4.81
N ARG A 35 -8.30 -0.16 4.30
CA ARG A 35 -7.19 -1.06 4.61
C ARG A 35 -5.84 -0.48 4.19
N PHE A 36 -5.76 0.18 3.05
CA PHE A 36 -4.54 0.81 2.57
C PHE A 36 -4.12 1.97 3.48
N LEU A 37 -5.03 2.91 3.75
CA LEU A 37 -4.76 4.08 4.60
C LEU A 37 -4.39 3.67 6.04
N LEU A 38 -5.09 2.69 6.61
CA LEU A 38 -4.74 2.16 7.94
C LEU A 38 -3.35 1.55 7.95
N ARG A 39 -2.99 0.79 6.90
CA ARG A 39 -1.65 0.21 6.81
C ARG A 39 -0.59 1.31 6.71
N ASP A 40 -0.84 2.34 5.90
CA ASP A 40 0.08 3.46 5.71
C ASP A 40 0.34 4.19 7.04
N VAL A 41 -0.73 4.59 7.74
CA VAL A 41 -0.65 5.24 9.05
C VAL A 41 0.05 4.36 10.09
N LEU A 42 -0.31 3.08 10.20
CA LEU A 42 0.32 2.18 11.15
C LEU A 42 1.80 1.93 10.82
N THR A 43 2.17 1.98 9.54
CA THR A 43 3.57 1.89 9.11
C THR A 43 4.33 3.16 9.48
N SER A 44 3.75 4.35 9.25
CA SER A 44 4.38 5.63 9.59
C SER A 44 4.56 5.81 11.11
N LEU A 45 3.66 5.21 11.90
CA LEU A 45 3.75 5.18 13.36
C LEU A 45 4.72 4.10 13.89
N GLY A 46 5.33 3.28 13.02
CA GLY A 46 6.20 2.18 13.42
C GLY A 46 5.47 0.98 14.05
N ALA A 47 4.13 0.97 14.03
CA ALA A 47 3.31 -0.12 14.55
C ALA A 47 3.28 -1.34 13.62
N LEU A 48 3.54 -1.13 12.32
CA LEU A 48 3.76 -2.20 11.34
C LEU A 48 5.18 -2.07 10.76
N PRO A 49 5.86 -3.20 10.51
CA PRO A 49 7.09 -3.18 9.73
C PRO A 49 6.80 -2.60 8.35
N GLY A 50 7.72 -1.75 7.85
CA GLY A 50 7.65 -1.16 6.52
C GLY A 50 7.32 -2.21 5.45
N ALA A 51 6.54 -1.82 4.44
CA ALA A 51 6.38 -2.67 3.26
C ALA A 51 7.77 -3.06 2.72
N PRO A 52 7.98 -4.30 2.23
CA PRO A 52 9.25 -4.65 1.63
C PRO A 52 9.52 -3.64 0.52
N THR A 53 10.61 -2.90 0.64
CA THR A 53 11.16 -2.11 -0.46
C THR A 53 11.31 -3.09 -1.61
N VAL A 54 10.52 -2.93 -2.67
CA VAL A 54 10.77 -3.64 -3.92
C VAL A 54 12.13 -3.13 -4.37
N TYR A 55 13.18 -3.90 -4.12
CA TYR A 55 14.49 -3.64 -4.68
C TYR A 55 14.31 -3.74 -6.19
N ASN A 56 14.17 -2.59 -6.84
CA ASN A 56 14.28 -2.50 -8.28
C ASN A 56 15.78 -2.34 -8.54
N PRO A 57 16.52 -3.39 -8.94
CA PRO A 57 17.91 -3.22 -9.31
C PRO A 57 17.95 -2.16 -10.41
N VAL A 58 18.62 -1.05 -10.14
CA VAL A 58 19.02 -0.14 -11.21
C VAL A 58 19.97 -0.97 -12.08
N PRO A 59 19.67 -1.19 -13.38
CA PRO A 59 20.58 -1.92 -14.24
C PRO A 59 21.93 -1.21 -14.22
N ASP A 60 22.98 -1.94 -13.87
CA ASP A 60 24.34 -1.42 -13.92
C ASP A 60 24.69 -1.19 -15.40
N PRO A 61 24.89 0.07 -15.83
CA PRO A 61 25.22 0.36 -17.23
C PRO A 61 26.55 -0.27 -17.66
N ALA A 62 27.41 -0.71 -16.72
CA ALA A 62 28.64 -1.43 -17.05
C ALA A 62 28.39 -2.86 -17.56
N ALA A 63 27.23 -3.46 -17.29
CA ALA A 63 26.92 -4.83 -17.71
C ALA A 63 26.57 -4.96 -19.20
N GLU A 64 26.11 -3.88 -19.86
CA GLU A 64 25.76 -3.91 -21.29
C GLU A 64 26.97 -3.83 -22.23
N VAL A 65 28.14 -3.38 -21.74
CA VAL A 65 29.32 -3.16 -22.58
C VAL A 65 30.18 -4.42 -22.74
N SER A 66 29.96 -5.45 -21.90
CA SER A 66 30.77 -6.68 -21.88
C SER A 66 30.29 -7.79 -22.82
N GLY A 67 29.42 -7.49 -23.79
CA GLY A 67 28.79 -8.47 -24.68
C GLY A 67 29.20 -8.40 -26.16
N ARG A 68 30.27 -7.67 -26.50
CA ARG A 68 30.84 -7.63 -27.85
C ARG A 68 32.35 -7.90 -27.80
N ASP A 69 32.70 -9.17 -27.82
CA ASP A 69 33.95 -9.68 -28.38
C ASP A 69 33.59 -10.77 -29.41
#